data_AF-A0A948UHS5-F1
#
_entry.id   AF-A0A948UHS5-F1
#
_cell.length_a   1.000
_cell.length_b   1.000
_cell.length_c   1.000
_cell.angle_alpha   90.00
_cell.angle_beta   90.00
_cell.angle_gamma   90.00
#
_symmetry.space_group_name_H-M   'P 1'
#
loop_
_entity.id
_entity.type
_entity.pdbx_description
1 polymer ?
#
loop_
_entity_poly.entity_id
_entity_poly.type
_entity_poly.pdbx_seq_one_letter_code
_entity_poly.pdbx_strand_id
1 'polypeptide(L)'
;MEKAAIGAYNDAQGFNTSAEFLNRGMYLEAVGTYQEIAVYSDNFNNRARALLFMGTTYSLYLDQYDAALKEFENVMKVYPGSPAAEDALFNSGMVLYEKDEFKKAYEFFKQYMAKYPNGMRRQSAEVWADSAKAQMSQIREPEEIASVPLYKRDVEDTIIRVLIKNRAEKITIYSEQNISLYNPFSKKMIYRSTGPVTFTKQGEQLAANDLKLDLHMCMVKTDGKTIMVDNRRFRGDLTILADSKSLSVINNIPVEQYLYGVVPKEMPPNWAKEALKAQTVAARTYALYIKDKSADKPYDVESTTTSQVYGGFDSEKKESNLAVDETRGQVITYDGKLIVAYFHSSSGGHTEDSKNVWSADLP
;
A
#
# COMPACT_ATOMS: atom_id res chain seq x y z
N MET A 1 11.83 35.97 28.84
CA MET A 1 11.69 34.51 28.76
C MET A 1 12.34 34.08 27.45
N GLU A 2 13.52 33.48 27.53
CA GLU A 2 14.21 32.90 26.38
C GLU A 2 13.31 31.85 25.70
N LYS A 3 13.10 32.00 24.39
CA LYS A 3 12.70 30.87 23.54
C LYS A 3 13.85 29.86 23.63
N ALA A 4 13.67 28.80 24.41
CA ALA A 4 14.53 27.63 24.29
C ALA A 4 14.51 27.22 22.81
N ALA A 5 15.68 27.19 22.19
CA ALA A 5 15.86 26.73 20.82
C ALA A 5 15.51 25.24 20.78
N ILE A 6 14.24 24.94 20.51
CA ILE A 6 13.84 23.63 19.99
C ILE A 6 14.69 23.46 18.73
N GLY A 7 15.59 22.47 18.72
CA GLY A 7 16.50 22.26 17.60
C GLY A 7 15.73 22.26 16.28
N ALA A 8 16.30 22.88 15.24
CA ALA A 8 15.66 22.98 13.93
C ALA A 8 15.14 21.60 13.49
N TYR A 9 13.86 21.52 13.13
CA TYR A 9 13.25 20.27 12.68
C TYR A 9 14.05 19.72 11.50
N ASN A 10 14.39 18.44 11.53
CA ASN A 10 15.15 17.81 10.46
C ASN A 10 14.22 17.43 9.30
N ASP A 11 13.94 18.42 8.44
CA ASP A 11 13.03 18.27 7.30
C ASP A 11 13.39 17.06 6.43
N ALA A 12 14.68 16.88 6.12
CA ALA A 12 15.15 15.79 5.26
C ALA A 12 14.83 14.41 5.86
N GLN A 13 15.04 14.27 7.18
CA GLN A 13 14.65 13.05 7.89
C GLN A 13 13.14 12.87 7.87
N GLY A 14 12.35 13.90 8.15
CA GLY A 14 10.89 13.83 8.11
C GLY A 14 10.35 13.35 6.74
N PHE A 15 10.85 13.93 5.64
CA PHE A 15 10.45 13.50 4.30
C PHE A 15 10.86 12.06 3.98
N ASN A 16 12.07 11.65 4.38
CA ASN A 16 12.53 10.27 4.19
C ASN A 16 11.69 9.28 4.99
N THR A 17 11.41 9.57 6.26
CA THR A 17 10.54 8.74 7.12
C THR A 17 9.13 8.62 6.54
N SER A 18 8.56 9.74 6.08
CA SER A 18 7.24 9.72 5.44
C SER A 18 7.22 8.86 4.18
N ALA A 19 8.26 8.95 3.35
CA ALA A 19 8.39 8.11 2.15
C ALA A 19 8.54 6.62 2.50
N GLU A 20 9.26 6.28 3.58
CA GLU A 20 9.33 4.91 4.09
C GLU A 20 7.97 4.40 4.57
N PHE A 21 7.19 5.24 5.25
CA PHE A 21 5.83 4.92 5.66
C PHE A 21 4.90 4.67 4.47
N LEU A 22 4.91 5.53 3.44
CA LEU A 22 4.15 5.32 2.20
C LEU A 22 4.56 4.02 1.50
N ASN A 23 5.85 3.71 1.46
CA ASN A 23 6.34 2.45 0.90
C ASN A 23 5.80 1.22 1.64
N ARG A 24 5.57 1.34 2.95
CA ARG A 24 5.04 0.28 3.83
C ARG A 24 3.52 0.24 3.95
N GLY A 25 2.79 1.15 3.29
CA GLY A 25 1.34 1.25 3.44
C GLY A 25 0.87 1.91 4.75
N MET A 26 1.79 2.53 5.50
CA MET A 26 1.53 3.27 6.73
C MET A 26 1.10 4.71 6.40
N TYR A 27 -0.03 4.85 5.70
CA TYR A 27 -0.44 6.13 5.11
C TYR A 27 -0.77 7.19 6.16
N LEU A 28 -1.40 6.78 7.27
CA LEU A 28 -1.75 7.69 8.36
C LEU A 28 -0.50 8.20 9.11
N GLU A 29 0.50 7.36 9.30
CA GLU A 29 1.79 7.75 9.89
C GLU A 29 2.61 8.66 8.97
N ALA A 30 2.53 8.44 7.65
CA ALA A 30 3.08 9.37 6.67
C ALA A 30 2.42 10.75 6.77
N VAL A 31 1.08 10.81 6.87
CA VAL A 31 0.35 12.08 7.07
C VAL A 31 0.78 12.77 8.36
N GLY A 32 0.87 12.04 9.47
CA GLY A 32 1.34 12.59 10.75
C GLY A 32 2.74 13.18 10.66
N THR A 33 3.66 12.50 9.97
CA THR A 33 5.04 12.98 9.78
C THR A 33 5.08 14.23 8.87
N TYR A 34 4.27 14.28 7.81
CA TYR A 34 4.15 15.49 7.01
C TYR A 34 3.53 16.66 7.79
N GLN A 35 2.56 16.39 8.67
CA GLN A 35 1.98 17.40 9.55
C GLN A 35 3.04 18.00 10.48
N GLU A 36 3.93 17.19 11.04
CA GLU A 36 5.06 17.69 11.83
C GLU A 36 5.95 18.64 11.03
N ILE A 37 6.32 18.27 9.80
CA ILE A 37 7.11 19.15 8.91
C ILE A 37 6.36 20.45 8.64
N ALA A 38 5.06 20.39 8.34
CA ALA A 38 4.23 21.55 8.05
C ALA A 38 4.16 22.53 9.24
N VAL A 39 4.19 22.02 10.48
CA VAL A 39 4.12 22.82 11.71
C VAL A 39 5.50 23.32 12.15
N TYR A 40 6.52 22.45 12.15
CA TYR A 40 7.78 22.69 12.84
C TYR A 40 8.96 23.07 11.92
N SER A 41 8.89 22.81 10.62
CA SER A 41 9.95 23.23 9.68
C SER A 41 10.10 24.75 9.70
N ASP A 42 11.30 25.31 9.65
CA ASP A 42 11.49 26.76 9.43
C ASP A 42 11.53 27.13 7.94
N ASN A 43 11.48 26.14 7.04
CA ASN A 43 11.60 26.34 5.61
C ASN A 43 10.22 26.46 4.93
N PHE A 44 9.94 27.65 4.39
CA PHE A 44 8.70 27.98 3.69
C PHE A 44 8.30 26.95 2.61
N ASN A 45 9.25 26.52 1.77
CA ASN A 45 8.98 25.57 0.70
C ASN A 45 8.77 24.15 1.23
N ASN A 46 9.43 23.78 2.32
CA ASN A 46 9.25 22.47 2.94
C ASN A 46 7.90 22.36 3.64
N ARG A 47 7.41 23.42 4.31
CA ARG A 47 6.03 23.45 4.84
C ARG A 47 5.00 23.26 3.73
N ALA A 48 5.14 24.01 2.64
CA ALA A 48 4.25 23.92 1.49
C ALA A 48 4.29 22.51 0.84
N ARG A 49 5.49 21.94 0.68
CA ARG A 49 5.68 20.60 0.13
C ARG A 49 5.08 19.52 1.04
N ALA A 50 5.19 19.67 2.35
CA ALA A 50 4.61 18.72 3.30
C ALA A 50 3.08 18.70 3.20
N LEU A 51 2.42 19.86 3.17
CA LEU A 51 0.97 19.96 2.96
C LEU A 51 0.53 19.39 1.60
N LEU A 52 1.31 19.63 0.54
CA LEU A 52 1.06 19.01 -0.77
C LEU A 52 1.13 17.47 -0.68
N PHE A 53 2.13 16.92 0.02
CA PHE A 53 2.26 15.48 0.19
C PHE A 53 1.19 14.88 1.11
N MET A 54 0.74 15.61 2.14
CA MET A 54 -0.45 15.24 2.91
C MET A 54 -1.68 15.15 2.00
N GLY A 55 -1.96 16.20 1.22
CA GLY A 55 -3.11 16.20 0.31
C GLY A 55 -3.04 15.09 -0.72
N THR A 56 -1.84 14.81 -1.25
CA THR A 56 -1.61 13.70 -2.18
C THR A 56 -1.79 12.34 -1.51
N THR A 57 -1.40 12.21 -0.23
CA THR A 57 -1.60 10.98 0.54
C THR A 57 -3.07 10.73 0.83
N TYR A 58 -3.80 11.79 1.20
CA TYR A 58 -5.24 11.74 1.39
C TYR A 58 -5.98 11.26 0.15
N SER A 59 -5.66 11.82 -1.03
CA SER A 59 -6.37 11.47 -2.25
C SER A 59 -5.99 10.10 -2.81
N LEU A 60 -4.70 9.78 -2.90
CA LEU A 60 -4.26 8.55 -3.57
C LEU A 60 -4.41 7.32 -2.69
N TYR A 61 -4.10 7.46 -1.40
CA TYR A 61 -3.92 6.32 -0.51
C TYR A 61 -5.00 6.16 0.55
N LEU A 62 -5.78 7.21 0.85
CA LEU A 62 -6.80 7.20 1.91
C LEU A 62 -8.23 7.45 1.38
N ASP A 63 -8.37 7.74 0.08
CA ASP A 63 -9.64 8.10 -0.56
C ASP A 63 -10.37 9.28 0.14
N GLN A 64 -9.63 10.11 0.87
CA GLN A 64 -10.12 11.30 1.59
C GLN A 64 -10.01 12.54 0.71
N TYR A 65 -10.84 12.61 -0.32
CA TYR A 65 -10.75 13.67 -1.32
C TYR A 65 -11.01 15.08 -0.77
N ASP A 66 -11.92 15.23 0.20
CA ASP A 66 -12.19 16.55 0.79
C ASP A 66 -11.04 17.04 1.69
N ALA A 67 -10.41 16.13 2.44
CA ALA A 67 -9.18 16.44 3.19
C ALA A 67 -8.03 16.81 2.24
N ALA A 68 -7.90 16.09 1.11
CA ALA A 68 -6.92 16.41 0.08
C ALA A 68 -7.11 17.83 -0.49
N LEU A 69 -8.34 18.18 -0.87
CA LEU A 69 -8.68 19.50 -1.41
C LEU A 69 -8.43 20.61 -0.39
N LYS A 70 -8.71 20.37 0.88
CA LYS A 70 -8.41 21.32 1.97
C LYS A 70 -6.90 21.60 2.07
N GLU A 71 -6.06 20.57 2.03
CA GLU A 71 -4.60 20.79 2.10
C GLU A 71 -4.06 21.45 0.84
N PHE A 72 -4.56 21.11 -0.34
CA PHE A 72 -4.19 21.83 -1.56
C PHE A 72 -4.61 23.30 -1.53
N GLU A 73 -5.80 23.60 -1.00
CA GLU A 73 -6.26 24.96 -0.77
C GLU A 73 -5.34 25.71 0.20
N ASN A 74 -4.92 25.08 1.30
CA ASN A 74 -3.95 25.64 2.24
C ASN A 74 -2.62 25.97 1.55
N VAL A 75 -2.09 25.06 0.72
CA VAL A 75 -0.87 25.30 -0.08
C VAL A 75 -1.04 26.51 -0.98
N MET A 76 -2.14 26.57 -1.74
CA MET A 76 -2.38 27.66 -2.69
C MET A 76 -2.62 29.02 -2.03
N LYS A 77 -3.24 29.06 -0.84
CA LYS A 77 -3.54 30.30 -0.11
C LYS A 77 -2.37 30.81 0.72
N VAL A 78 -1.73 29.92 1.49
CA VAL A 78 -0.68 30.29 2.45
C VAL A 78 0.69 30.32 1.79
N TYR A 79 0.91 29.49 0.76
CA TYR A 79 2.20 29.34 0.08
C TYR A 79 2.14 29.57 -1.45
N PRO A 80 1.48 30.64 -1.95
CA PRO A 80 1.16 30.81 -3.37
C PRO A 80 2.38 30.89 -4.31
N GLY A 81 3.56 31.27 -3.79
CA GLY A 81 4.82 31.35 -4.53
C GLY A 81 5.73 30.13 -4.39
N SER A 82 5.29 29.10 -3.64
CA SER A 82 6.05 27.86 -3.53
C SER A 82 5.91 27.01 -4.79
N PRO A 83 6.90 26.19 -5.15
CA PRO A 83 6.75 25.19 -6.21
C PRO A 83 5.54 24.26 -6.00
N ALA A 84 5.22 23.97 -4.73
CA ALA A 84 4.10 23.12 -4.36
C ALA A 84 2.72 23.71 -4.72
N ALA A 85 2.59 25.03 -4.87
CA ALA A 85 1.31 25.65 -5.22
C ALA A 85 0.88 25.35 -6.67
N GLU A 86 1.83 25.19 -7.59
CA GLU A 86 1.54 24.74 -8.95
C GLU A 86 0.98 23.30 -8.92
N ASP A 87 1.66 22.42 -8.19
CA ASP A 87 1.25 21.02 -8.05
C ASP A 87 -0.12 20.88 -7.36
N ALA A 88 -0.36 21.65 -6.30
CA ALA A 88 -1.62 21.64 -5.55
C ALA A 88 -2.82 22.04 -6.41
N LEU A 89 -2.66 23.02 -7.31
CA LEU A 89 -3.71 23.44 -8.22
C LEU A 89 -4.06 22.34 -9.22
N PHE A 90 -3.04 21.71 -9.82
CA PHE A 90 -3.25 20.58 -10.73
C PHE A 90 -3.90 19.38 -10.01
N ASN A 91 -3.37 19.01 -8.85
CA ASN A 91 -3.85 17.88 -8.07
C ASN A 91 -5.29 18.09 -7.57
N SER A 92 -5.70 19.33 -7.28
CA SER A 92 -7.09 19.65 -6.95
C SER A 92 -8.03 19.33 -8.12
N GLY A 93 -7.64 19.66 -9.35
CA GLY A 93 -8.39 19.29 -10.55
C GLY A 93 -8.51 17.77 -10.72
N MET A 94 -7.41 17.05 -10.50
CA MET A 94 -7.40 15.58 -10.53
C MET A 94 -8.34 14.97 -9.48
N VAL A 95 -8.28 15.45 -8.23
CA VAL A 95 -9.15 14.96 -7.16
C VAL A 95 -10.63 15.21 -7.47
N LEU A 96 -10.97 16.39 -7.98
CA LEU A 96 -12.35 16.69 -8.39
C LEU A 96 -12.81 15.82 -9.56
N TYR A 97 -11.90 15.44 -10.46
CA TYR A 97 -12.22 14.51 -11.55
C TYR A 97 -12.55 13.11 -11.01
N GLU A 98 -11.76 12.60 -10.07
CA GLU A 98 -12.01 11.30 -9.42
C GLU A 98 -13.29 11.27 -8.56
N LYS A 99 -13.75 12.44 -8.10
CA LYS A 99 -15.06 12.61 -7.42
C LYS A 99 -16.25 12.72 -8.39
N ASP A 100 -16.04 12.55 -9.69
CA ASP A 100 -17.02 12.84 -10.76
C ASP A 100 -17.53 14.30 -10.76
N GLU A 101 -16.84 15.23 -10.09
CA GLU A 101 -17.15 16.66 -10.07
C GLU A 101 -16.56 17.37 -11.31
N PHE A 102 -16.83 16.82 -12.50
CA PHE A 102 -16.16 17.17 -13.76
C PHE A 102 -16.19 18.67 -14.10
N LYS A 103 -17.28 19.36 -13.77
CA LYS A 103 -17.38 20.81 -13.96
C LYS A 103 -16.34 21.57 -13.14
N LYS A 104 -16.15 21.20 -11.87
CA LYS A 104 -15.15 21.85 -11.02
C LYS A 104 -13.74 21.45 -11.46
N ALA A 105 -13.52 20.17 -11.79
CA ALA A 105 -12.25 19.69 -12.32
C ALA A 105 -11.81 20.51 -13.56
N TYR A 106 -12.72 20.70 -14.52
CA TYR A 106 -12.50 21.51 -15.72
C TYR A 106 -12.03 22.94 -15.39
N GLU A 107 -12.71 23.61 -14.46
CA GLU A 107 -12.34 24.98 -14.05
C GLU A 107 -10.96 25.02 -13.37
N PHE A 108 -10.60 24.02 -12.58
CA PHE A 108 -9.27 23.92 -11.97
C PHE A 108 -8.16 23.72 -13.01
N PHE A 109 -8.36 22.83 -13.98
CA PHE A 109 -7.39 22.65 -15.07
C PHE A 109 -7.25 23.91 -15.93
N LYS A 110 -8.36 24.59 -16.23
CA LYS A 110 -8.34 25.89 -16.93
C LYS A 110 -7.56 26.96 -16.15
N GLN A 111 -7.78 27.04 -14.84
CA GLN A 111 -7.02 27.93 -13.97
C GLN A 111 -5.52 27.58 -13.96
N TYR A 112 -5.18 26.30 -13.92
CA TYR A 112 -3.79 25.85 -14.01
C TYR A 112 -3.15 26.32 -15.32
N MET A 113 -3.81 26.08 -16.46
CA MET A 113 -3.32 26.49 -17.77
C MET A 113 -3.13 28.01 -17.90
N ALA A 114 -3.97 28.81 -17.23
CA ALA A 114 -3.87 30.27 -17.23
C ALA A 114 -2.77 30.79 -16.29
N LYS A 115 -2.63 30.20 -15.10
CA LYS A 115 -1.66 30.63 -14.08
C LYS A 115 -0.25 30.12 -14.36
N TYR A 116 -0.11 28.94 -14.95
CA TYR A 116 1.14 28.28 -15.26
C TYR A 116 1.21 27.91 -16.75
N PRO A 117 1.28 28.89 -17.67
CA PRO A 117 1.26 28.64 -19.12
C PRO A 117 2.47 27.83 -19.60
N ASN A 118 3.59 27.87 -18.88
CA ASN A 118 4.79 27.06 -19.10
C ASN A 118 4.99 26.01 -17.98
N GLY A 119 3.94 25.70 -17.23
CA GLY A 119 3.98 24.75 -16.12
C GLY A 119 4.28 23.32 -16.59
N MET A 120 4.88 22.51 -15.71
CA MET A 120 5.34 21.16 -16.05
C MET A 120 4.20 20.25 -16.51
N ARG A 121 2.98 20.46 -15.99
CA ARG A 121 1.78 19.67 -16.30
C ARG A 121 0.82 20.39 -17.25
N ARG A 122 1.27 21.43 -17.97
CA ARG A 122 0.40 22.23 -18.85
C ARG A 122 -0.32 21.39 -19.90
N GLN A 123 0.38 20.48 -20.57
CA GLN A 123 -0.23 19.59 -21.57
C GLN A 123 -1.19 18.59 -20.92
N SER A 124 -0.79 17.99 -19.79
CA SER A 124 -1.66 17.08 -19.04
C SER A 124 -2.95 17.77 -18.60
N ALA A 125 -2.88 19.02 -18.15
CA ALA A 125 -4.06 19.79 -17.74
C ALA A 125 -5.04 20.02 -18.90
N GLU A 126 -4.53 20.20 -20.12
CA GLU A 126 -5.37 20.33 -21.32
C GLU A 126 -6.12 19.05 -21.61
N VAL A 127 -5.41 17.91 -21.60
CA VAL A 127 -6.01 16.59 -21.82
C VAL A 127 -7.09 16.29 -20.79
N TRP A 128 -6.80 16.54 -19.50
CA TRP A 128 -7.78 16.32 -18.44
C TRP A 128 -8.96 17.30 -18.48
N ALA A 129 -8.74 18.54 -18.92
CA ALA A 129 -9.84 19.50 -19.15
C ALA A 129 -10.76 19.02 -20.29
N ASP A 130 -10.21 18.56 -21.41
CA ASP A 130 -10.99 18.01 -22.51
C ASP A 130 -11.76 16.76 -22.08
N SER A 131 -11.12 15.88 -21.31
CA SER A 131 -11.77 14.71 -20.72
C SER A 131 -12.94 15.10 -19.80
N ALA A 132 -12.71 16.03 -18.87
CA ALA A 132 -13.75 16.51 -17.96
C ALA A 132 -14.94 17.12 -18.72
N LYS A 133 -14.66 17.90 -19.77
CA LYS A 133 -15.68 18.48 -20.64
C LYS A 133 -16.48 17.43 -21.40
N ALA A 134 -15.84 16.36 -21.86
CA ALA A 134 -16.50 15.24 -22.52
C ALA A 134 -17.38 14.43 -21.55
N GLN A 135 -16.95 14.24 -20.30
CA GLN A 135 -17.77 13.59 -19.27
C GLN A 135 -19.03 14.41 -18.93
N MET A 136 -18.90 15.75 -18.88
CA MET A 136 -20.04 16.65 -18.67
C MET A 136 -21.12 16.54 -19.76
N SER A 137 -20.75 16.21 -21.01
CA SER A 137 -21.73 16.03 -22.11
C SER A 137 -22.37 14.63 -22.15
N GLN A 138 -21.89 13.69 -21.32
CA GLN A 138 -22.44 12.33 -21.20
C GLN A 138 -23.37 12.14 -20.00
N ILE A 139 -23.57 13.16 -19.14
CA ILE A 139 -24.46 13.06 -17.97
C ILE A 139 -25.91 12.85 -18.45
N ARG A 140 -26.35 11.58 -18.48
CA ARG A 140 -27.76 11.19 -18.43
C ARG A 140 -28.31 11.48 -17.03
N GLU A 141 -29.60 11.79 -16.94
CA GLU A 141 -30.32 11.94 -15.66
C GLU A 141 -30.01 10.77 -14.71
N PRO A 142 -29.92 11.02 -13.39
CA PRO A 142 -29.56 9.98 -12.44
C PRO A 142 -30.65 8.91 -12.43
N GLU A 143 -30.37 7.75 -13.02
CA GLU A 143 -31.10 6.53 -12.70
C GLU A 143 -30.90 6.26 -11.21
N GLU A 144 -32.01 6.04 -10.50
CA GLU A 144 -32.04 5.60 -9.12
C GLU A 144 -31.23 4.30 -9.03
N ILE A 145 -29.97 4.40 -8.57
CA ILE A 145 -29.11 3.23 -8.43
C ILE A 145 -29.66 2.40 -7.27
N ALA A 146 -30.50 1.42 -7.61
CA ALA A 146 -30.85 0.32 -6.72
C ALA A 146 -29.54 -0.20 -6.10
N SER A 147 -29.52 -0.30 -4.76
CA SER A 147 -28.38 -0.73 -3.95
C SER A 147 -27.62 -1.90 -4.61
N VAL A 148 -26.57 -1.57 -5.34
CA VAL A 148 -25.69 -2.57 -5.97
C VAL A 148 -24.88 -3.19 -4.83
N PRO A 149 -24.71 -4.52 -4.80
CA PRO A 149 -23.87 -5.15 -3.79
C PRO A 149 -22.48 -4.51 -3.82
N LEU A 150 -22.10 -3.94 -2.68
CA LEU A 150 -20.85 -3.24 -2.49
C LEU A 150 -19.73 -4.28 -2.30
N TYR A 151 -18.69 -4.14 -3.12
CA TYR A 151 -17.58 -5.08 -3.34
C TYR A 151 -17.92 -6.35 -4.14
N LYS A 152 -17.51 -6.37 -5.42
CA LYS A 152 -17.73 -7.46 -6.40
C LYS A 152 -16.47 -8.30 -6.71
N ARG A 153 -15.41 -8.23 -5.91
CA ARG A 153 -14.21 -9.02 -6.19
C ARG A 153 -14.39 -10.42 -5.62
N ASP A 154 -14.02 -11.44 -6.40
CA ASP A 154 -13.76 -12.78 -5.87
C ASP A 154 -12.56 -12.68 -4.92
N VAL A 155 -12.84 -12.40 -3.65
CA VAL A 155 -11.83 -12.33 -2.58
C VAL A 155 -11.12 -13.66 -2.44
N GLU A 156 -11.84 -14.76 -2.68
CA GLU A 156 -11.46 -16.12 -2.30
C GLU A 156 -10.12 -16.58 -2.88
N ASP A 157 -9.80 -16.17 -4.11
CA ASP A 157 -8.55 -16.52 -4.80
C ASP A 157 -7.59 -15.34 -4.97
N THR A 158 -7.86 -14.23 -4.28
CA THR A 158 -7.00 -13.06 -4.37
C THR A 158 -5.62 -13.38 -3.76
N ILE A 159 -4.58 -13.30 -4.59
CA ILE A 159 -3.20 -13.49 -4.17
C ILE A 159 -2.68 -12.22 -3.50
N ILE A 160 -2.16 -12.38 -2.28
CA ILE A 160 -1.36 -11.38 -1.58
C ILE A 160 0.12 -11.67 -1.83
N ARG A 161 0.86 -10.62 -2.19
CA ARG A 161 2.31 -10.65 -2.40
C ARG A 161 3.00 -10.10 -1.15
N VAL A 162 3.60 -10.96 -0.34
CA VAL A 162 4.20 -10.58 0.95
C VAL A 162 5.73 -10.51 0.83
N LEU A 163 6.34 -9.35 1.11
CA LEU A 163 7.80 -9.26 1.23
C LEU A 163 8.26 -9.94 2.53
N ILE A 164 8.88 -11.12 2.40
CA ILE A 164 9.33 -11.94 3.54
C ILE A 164 10.83 -11.82 3.83
N LYS A 165 11.61 -11.34 2.86
CA LYS A 165 13.03 -11.01 3.01
C LYS A 165 13.42 -9.94 1.99
N ASN A 166 14.19 -8.96 2.44
CA ASN A 166 14.69 -7.86 1.61
C ASN A 166 16.19 -7.71 1.83
N ARG A 167 16.90 -7.12 0.86
CA ARG A 167 18.33 -6.81 0.94
C ARG A 167 19.24 -8.01 1.22
N ALA A 168 18.90 -9.18 0.68
CA ALA A 168 19.70 -10.39 0.85
C ALA A 168 20.80 -10.49 -0.22
N GLU A 169 22.01 -10.90 0.17
CA GLU A 169 23.07 -11.25 -0.80
C GLU A 169 22.85 -12.63 -1.41
N LYS A 170 22.27 -13.53 -0.62
CA LYS A 170 22.03 -14.94 -0.94
C LYS A 170 20.74 -15.40 -0.29
N ILE A 171 19.98 -16.22 -0.99
CA ILE A 171 18.75 -16.86 -0.47
C ILE A 171 18.84 -18.35 -0.76
N THR A 172 18.65 -19.19 0.26
CA THR A 172 18.52 -20.63 0.04
C THR A 172 17.11 -21.09 0.37
N ILE A 173 16.55 -21.85 -0.56
CA ILE A 173 15.20 -22.36 -0.53
C ILE A 173 15.26 -23.88 -0.38
N TYR A 174 14.40 -24.39 0.49
CA TYR A 174 14.26 -25.81 0.77
C TYR A 174 12.80 -26.24 0.58
N SER A 175 12.60 -27.51 0.24
CA SER A 175 11.29 -28.14 0.26
C SER A 175 11.48 -29.64 0.53
N GLU A 176 10.46 -30.26 1.11
CA GLU A 176 10.38 -31.72 1.28
C GLU A 176 10.13 -32.45 -0.05
N GLN A 177 9.68 -31.71 -1.06
CA GLN A 177 9.40 -32.19 -2.41
C GLN A 177 10.19 -31.37 -3.43
N ASN A 178 10.04 -31.69 -4.72
CA ASN A 178 10.80 -30.98 -5.74
C ASN A 178 10.52 -29.47 -5.72
N ILE A 179 11.57 -28.70 -5.97
CA ILE A 179 11.52 -27.26 -6.23
C ILE A 179 11.60 -27.07 -7.74
N SER A 180 10.70 -26.28 -8.30
CA SER A 180 10.69 -25.94 -9.71
C SER A 180 10.78 -24.43 -9.89
N LEU A 181 11.68 -24.01 -10.78
CA LEU A 181 11.89 -22.62 -11.15
C LEU A 181 11.23 -22.31 -12.47
N TYR A 182 10.56 -21.17 -12.56
CA TYR A 182 9.84 -20.75 -13.76
C TYR A 182 10.22 -19.33 -14.15
N ASN A 183 10.27 -19.10 -15.47
CA ASN A 183 10.29 -17.76 -16.02
C ASN A 183 8.89 -17.16 -15.84
N PRO A 184 8.74 -16.05 -15.09
CA PRO A 184 7.42 -15.49 -14.79
C PRO A 184 6.67 -14.99 -16.03
N PHE A 185 7.38 -14.61 -17.09
CA PHE A 185 6.81 -14.03 -18.30
C PHE A 185 6.34 -15.11 -19.28
N SER A 186 7.22 -16.07 -19.58
CA SER A 186 6.90 -17.16 -20.51
C SER A 186 6.16 -18.32 -19.85
N LYS A 187 6.12 -18.37 -18.52
CA LYS A 187 5.61 -19.47 -17.70
C LYS A 187 6.30 -20.82 -17.95
N LYS A 188 7.44 -20.82 -18.65
CA LYS A 188 8.22 -22.04 -18.89
C LYS A 188 9.06 -22.39 -17.66
N MET A 189 9.09 -23.69 -17.34
CA MET A 189 9.99 -24.22 -16.32
C MET A 189 11.44 -24.11 -16.81
N ILE A 190 12.32 -23.60 -15.97
CA ILE A 190 13.74 -23.39 -16.26
C ILE A 190 14.58 -24.50 -15.61
N TYR A 191 14.23 -24.86 -14.37
CA TYR A 191 15.05 -25.75 -13.55
C TYR A 191 14.16 -26.51 -12.57
N ARG A 192 14.55 -27.74 -12.24
CA ARG A 192 13.92 -28.56 -11.21
C ARG A 192 15.01 -29.20 -10.34
N SER A 193 14.79 -29.19 -9.04
CA SER A 193 15.72 -29.74 -8.05
C SER A 193 14.98 -30.56 -7.00
N THR A 194 15.56 -31.68 -6.60
CA THR A 194 15.15 -32.47 -5.42
C THR A 194 15.83 -31.99 -4.14
N GLY A 195 16.87 -31.16 -4.26
CA GLY A 195 17.63 -30.58 -3.17
C GLY A 195 17.46 -29.06 -3.05
N PRO A 196 18.16 -28.43 -2.10
CA PRO A 196 18.07 -26.99 -1.88
C PRO A 196 18.43 -26.19 -3.13
N VAL A 197 17.76 -25.05 -3.31
CA VAL A 197 18.07 -24.11 -4.39
C VAL A 197 18.55 -22.80 -3.80
N THR A 198 19.78 -22.44 -4.14
CA THR A 198 20.42 -21.21 -3.66
C THR A 198 20.41 -20.16 -4.76
N PHE A 199 19.77 -19.04 -4.49
CA PHE A 199 19.79 -17.86 -5.34
C PHE A 199 20.93 -16.91 -4.94
N THR A 200 21.67 -16.46 -5.94
CA THR A 200 22.68 -15.41 -5.86
C THR A 200 22.50 -14.44 -7.03
N LYS A 201 23.22 -13.32 -6.99
CA LYS A 201 23.31 -12.39 -8.12
C LYS A 201 24.59 -12.63 -8.92
N GLN A 202 24.48 -12.53 -10.23
CA GLN A 202 25.59 -12.33 -11.16
C GLN A 202 25.32 -11.05 -11.96
N GLY A 203 25.92 -9.94 -11.53
CA GLY A 203 25.52 -8.61 -12.00
C GLY A 203 24.10 -8.27 -11.50
N GLU A 204 23.21 -7.85 -12.40
CA GLU A 204 21.79 -7.61 -12.07
C GLU A 204 20.92 -8.88 -12.25
N GLN A 205 21.49 -9.96 -12.81
CA GLN A 205 20.74 -11.18 -13.11
C GLN A 205 20.82 -12.22 -11.98
N LEU A 206 19.80 -13.06 -11.89
CA LEU A 206 19.71 -14.18 -10.98
C LEU A 206 20.55 -15.36 -11.47
N ALA A 207 21.21 -16.01 -10.52
CA ALA A 207 21.70 -17.37 -10.65
C ALA A 207 21.02 -18.25 -9.59
N ALA A 208 20.77 -19.51 -9.93
CA ALA A 208 20.24 -20.52 -9.04
C ALA A 208 21.20 -21.72 -9.01
N ASN A 209 21.81 -21.98 -7.86
CA ASN A 209 22.97 -22.85 -7.74
C ASN A 209 24.04 -22.42 -8.75
N ASP A 210 24.49 -23.32 -9.63
CA ASP A 210 25.48 -23.03 -10.67
C ASP A 210 24.84 -22.58 -12.00
N LEU A 211 23.50 -22.48 -12.06
CA LEU A 211 22.77 -22.11 -13.27
C LEU A 211 22.51 -20.61 -13.33
N LYS A 212 23.07 -19.94 -14.34
CA LYS A 212 22.70 -18.56 -14.69
C LYS A 212 21.31 -18.54 -15.33
N LEU A 213 20.40 -17.72 -14.81
CA LEU A 213 19.01 -17.67 -15.29
C LEU A 213 18.77 -16.61 -16.36
N ASP A 214 19.68 -15.64 -16.51
CA ASP A 214 19.52 -14.45 -17.37
C ASP A 214 18.21 -13.67 -17.12
N LEU A 215 17.72 -13.70 -15.87
CA LEU A 215 16.47 -13.07 -15.43
C LEU A 215 16.70 -12.22 -14.19
N HIS A 216 15.96 -11.12 -14.05
CA HIS A 216 15.91 -10.32 -12.82
C HIS A 216 14.84 -10.84 -11.85
N MET A 217 13.94 -11.71 -12.32
CA MET A 217 12.83 -12.25 -11.54
C MET A 217 12.61 -13.74 -11.86
N CYS A 218 12.42 -14.56 -10.83
CA CYS A 218 12.18 -15.99 -10.97
C CYS A 218 11.04 -16.43 -10.04
N MET A 219 10.10 -17.22 -10.57
CA MET A 219 9.06 -17.86 -9.77
C MET A 219 9.55 -19.21 -9.27
N VAL A 220 9.36 -19.46 -7.99
CA VAL A 220 9.72 -20.70 -7.31
C VAL A 220 8.45 -21.37 -6.84
N LYS A 221 8.26 -22.62 -7.26
CA LYS A 221 7.15 -23.47 -6.83
C LYS A 221 7.70 -24.74 -6.20
N THR A 222 6.85 -25.43 -5.45
CA THR A 222 7.14 -26.79 -4.99
C THR A 222 5.95 -27.71 -5.22
N ASP A 223 6.22 -29.00 -5.41
CA ASP A 223 5.19 -30.03 -5.40
C ASP A 223 4.69 -30.35 -3.98
N GLY A 224 5.38 -29.82 -2.95
CA GLY A 224 5.03 -29.99 -1.54
C GLY A 224 4.01 -28.97 -1.05
N LYS A 225 3.63 -29.11 0.23
CA LYS A 225 2.69 -28.18 0.87
C LYS A 225 3.33 -26.82 1.20
N THR A 226 4.63 -26.81 1.49
CA THR A 226 5.35 -25.62 1.96
C THR A 226 6.72 -25.48 1.33
N ILE A 227 7.14 -24.24 1.12
CA ILE A 227 8.50 -23.86 0.75
C ILE A 227 9.15 -23.22 1.98
N MET A 228 10.38 -23.62 2.30
CA MET A 228 11.13 -23.06 3.41
C MET A 228 12.19 -22.08 2.92
N VAL A 229 12.22 -20.90 3.53
CA VAL A 229 13.22 -19.85 3.30
C VAL A 229 13.89 -19.56 4.63
N ASP A 230 15.20 -19.71 4.68
CA ASP A 230 15.96 -19.77 5.94
C ASP A 230 15.36 -20.84 6.88
N ASN A 231 14.83 -20.44 8.04
CA ASN A 231 14.24 -21.35 9.04
C ASN A 231 12.71 -21.20 9.17
N ARG A 232 12.03 -20.68 8.15
CA ARG A 232 10.57 -20.48 8.17
C ARG A 232 9.91 -21.12 6.97
N ARG A 233 8.81 -21.83 7.21
CA ARG A 233 7.96 -22.45 6.17
C ARG A 233 6.86 -21.50 5.72
N PHE A 234 6.58 -21.51 4.43
CA PHE A 234 5.56 -20.69 3.78
C PHE A 234 4.70 -21.56 2.86
N ARG A 235 3.40 -21.26 2.79
CA ARG A 235 2.51 -21.81 1.76
C ARG A 235 2.62 -20.99 0.47
N GLY A 236 2.04 -21.50 -0.61
CA GLY A 236 2.01 -20.82 -1.89
C GLY A 236 3.37 -20.82 -2.59
N ASP A 237 3.51 -19.91 -3.54
CA ASP A 237 4.69 -19.78 -4.37
C ASP A 237 5.60 -18.66 -3.85
N LEU A 238 6.86 -18.64 -4.30
CA LEU A 238 7.76 -17.51 -4.06
C LEU A 238 8.12 -16.83 -5.38
N THR A 239 8.37 -15.54 -5.30
CA THR A 239 9.08 -14.76 -6.33
C THR A 239 10.41 -14.32 -5.74
N ILE A 240 11.50 -14.63 -6.43
CA ILE A 240 12.82 -14.09 -6.16
C ILE A 240 13.07 -12.95 -7.12
N LEU A 241 13.39 -11.78 -6.58
CA LEU A 241 13.67 -10.57 -7.34
C LEU A 241 15.11 -10.15 -7.08
N ALA A 242 15.86 -9.88 -8.14
CA ALA A 242 17.14 -9.18 -8.09
C ALA A 242 16.91 -7.71 -8.48
N ASP A 243 17.29 -6.81 -7.58
CA ASP A 243 17.46 -5.39 -7.89
C ASP A 243 18.95 -5.08 -8.14
N SER A 244 19.32 -3.81 -8.36
CA SER A 244 20.71 -3.42 -8.64
C SER A 244 21.68 -3.75 -7.51
N LYS A 245 21.23 -3.87 -6.25
CA LYS A 245 22.08 -4.07 -5.07
C LYS A 245 21.89 -5.43 -4.38
N SER A 246 20.71 -6.02 -4.43
CA SER A 246 20.33 -7.12 -3.55
C SER A 246 19.22 -8.02 -4.09
N LEU A 247 18.93 -9.08 -3.34
CA LEU A 247 17.82 -9.99 -3.57
C LEU A 247 16.68 -9.74 -2.59
N SER A 248 15.46 -9.88 -3.09
CA SER A 248 14.23 -9.90 -2.31
C SER A 248 13.46 -11.20 -2.52
N VAL A 249 12.76 -11.64 -1.47
CA VAL A 249 11.88 -12.81 -1.49
C VAL A 249 10.46 -12.34 -1.21
N ILE A 250 9.57 -12.64 -2.15
CA ILE A 250 8.15 -12.31 -2.06
C ILE A 250 7.37 -13.62 -2.02
N ASN A 251 6.51 -13.81 -1.03
CA ASN A 251 5.61 -14.95 -0.95
C ASN A 251 4.27 -14.60 -1.60
N ASN A 252 3.90 -15.34 -2.64
CA ASN A 252 2.62 -15.22 -3.34
C ASN A 252 1.67 -16.27 -2.78
N ILE A 253 0.64 -15.82 -2.07
CA ILE A 253 -0.22 -16.70 -1.28
C ILE A 253 -1.69 -16.24 -1.37
N PRO A 254 -2.68 -17.15 -1.47
CA PRO A 254 -4.09 -16.76 -1.37
C PRO A 254 -4.39 -16.06 -0.04
N VAL A 255 -5.23 -15.02 -0.07
CA VAL A 255 -5.50 -14.16 1.10
C VAL A 255 -5.95 -14.96 2.32
N GLU A 256 -6.77 -16.00 2.15
CA GLU A 256 -7.20 -16.84 3.27
C GLU A 256 -6.02 -17.59 3.92
N GLN A 257 -5.09 -18.10 3.11
CA GLN A 257 -3.90 -18.78 3.63
C GLN A 257 -2.89 -17.81 4.25
N TYR A 258 -2.82 -16.58 3.74
CA TYR A 258 -2.06 -15.50 4.35
C TYR A 258 -2.55 -15.22 5.78
N LEU A 259 -3.88 -15.14 5.96
CA LEU A 259 -4.50 -14.86 7.25
C LEU A 259 -4.23 -15.96 8.29
N TYR A 260 -4.05 -17.22 7.88
CA TYR A 260 -3.60 -18.27 8.82
C TYR A 260 -2.26 -17.94 9.48
N GLY A 261 -1.38 -17.20 8.81
CA GLY A 261 -0.09 -16.76 9.34
C GLY A 261 -0.12 -15.41 10.06
N VAL A 262 -1.17 -14.59 9.85
CA VAL A 262 -1.32 -13.25 10.44
C VAL A 262 -2.12 -13.27 11.74
N VAL A 263 -3.33 -13.83 11.71
CA VAL A 263 -4.26 -13.80 12.87
C VAL A 263 -3.62 -14.30 14.17
N PRO A 264 -2.89 -15.44 14.20
CA PRO A 264 -2.27 -15.91 15.44
C PRO A 264 -1.06 -15.06 15.92
N LYS A 265 -0.57 -14.12 15.09
CA LYS A 265 0.46 -13.16 15.48
C LYS A 265 -0.12 -11.88 16.07
N GLU A 266 -1.31 -11.49 15.62
CA GLU A 266 -2.00 -10.30 16.10
C GLU A 266 -2.84 -10.60 17.35
N MET A 267 -3.36 -11.82 17.49
CA MET A 267 -4.26 -12.17 18.58
C MET A 267 -4.04 -13.59 19.12
N PRO A 268 -4.09 -13.79 20.47
CA PRO A 268 -3.97 -15.11 21.05
C PRO A 268 -5.06 -16.08 20.57
N PRO A 269 -4.71 -17.30 20.12
CA PRO A 269 -5.69 -18.27 19.59
C PRO A 269 -6.72 -18.77 20.61
N ASN A 270 -6.48 -18.58 21.90
CA ASN A 270 -7.38 -19.01 22.98
C ASN A 270 -8.41 -17.94 23.38
N TRP A 271 -8.42 -16.78 22.70
CA TRP A 271 -9.45 -15.77 22.89
C TRP A 271 -10.80 -16.21 22.31
N ALA A 272 -11.85 -15.44 22.61
CA ALA A 272 -13.20 -15.72 22.14
C ALA A 272 -13.24 -15.87 20.62
N LYS A 273 -13.97 -16.89 20.14
CA LYS A 273 -14.10 -17.19 18.71
C LYS A 273 -14.58 -16.00 17.89
N GLU A 274 -15.55 -15.26 18.39
CA GLU A 274 -16.09 -14.08 17.69
C GLU A 274 -15.09 -12.92 17.64
N ALA A 275 -14.20 -12.80 18.62
CA ALA A 275 -13.07 -11.87 18.52
C ALA A 275 -12.12 -12.29 17.39
N LEU A 276 -11.74 -13.58 17.31
CA LEU A 276 -10.93 -14.14 16.21
C LEU A 276 -11.55 -13.87 14.83
N LYS A 277 -12.87 -13.98 14.70
CA LYS A 277 -13.58 -13.63 13.47
C LYS A 277 -13.50 -12.14 13.15
N ALA A 278 -13.78 -11.28 14.12
CA ALA A 278 -13.69 -9.83 13.93
C ALA A 278 -12.27 -9.40 13.49
N GLN A 279 -11.24 -9.90 14.19
CA GLN A 279 -9.84 -9.65 13.83
C GLN A 279 -9.51 -10.17 12.43
N THR A 280 -10.04 -11.32 12.04
CA THR A 280 -9.84 -11.87 10.70
C THR A 280 -10.44 -10.96 9.64
N VAL A 281 -11.68 -10.52 9.81
CA VAL A 281 -12.37 -9.65 8.84
C VAL A 281 -11.65 -8.30 8.71
N ALA A 282 -11.21 -7.71 9.83
CA ALA A 282 -10.38 -6.52 9.83
C ALA A 282 -9.04 -6.77 9.09
N ALA A 283 -8.35 -7.86 9.41
CA ALA A 283 -7.06 -8.18 8.82
C ALA A 283 -7.14 -8.43 7.31
N ARG A 284 -8.19 -9.12 6.85
CA ARG A 284 -8.48 -9.35 5.43
C ARG A 284 -8.72 -8.04 4.70
N THR A 285 -9.56 -7.19 5.28
CA THR A 285 -9.90 -5.88 4.71
C THR A 285 -8.65 -5.02 4.55
N TYR A 286 -7.81 -4.96 5.57
CA TYR A 286 -6.54 -4.23 5.52
C TYR A 286 -5.62 -4.78 4.42
N ALA A 287 -5.41 -6.10 4.34
CA ALA A 287 -4.53 -6.69 3.33
C ALA A 287 -5.00 -6.41 1.89
N LEU A 288 -6.31 -6.46 1.64
CA LEU A 288 -6.90 -6.13 0.34
C LEU A 288 -6.82 -4.63 0.03
N TYR A 289 -7.03 -3.77 1.03
CA TYR A 289 -6.87 -2.33 0.90
C TYR A 289 -5.45 -1.97 0.47
N ILE A 290 -4.44 -2.48 1.18
CA ILE A 290 -3.02 -2.21 0.87
C ILE A 290 -2.63 -2.78 -0.49
N LYS A 291 -3.16 -3.94 -0.87
CA LYS A 291 -2.97 -4.51 -2.20
C LYS A 291 -3.44 -3.56 -3.30
N ASP A 292 -4.62 -2.97 -3.16
CA ASP A 292 -5.16 -2.04 -4.15
C ASP A 292 -4.31 -0.77 -4.27
N LYS A 293 -3.71 -0.34 -3.15
CA LYS A 293 -2.81 0.83 -3.11
C LYS A 293 -1.34 0.51 -3.44
N SER A 294 -1.00 -0.74 -3.73
CA SER A 294 0.38 -1.20 -4.00
C SER A 294 0.53 -1.88 -5.37
N ALA A 295 -0.37 -1.58 -6.31
CA ALA A 295 -0.38 -2.19 -7.65
C ALA A 295 0.91 -1.93 -8.47
N ASP A 296 1.59 -0.81 -8.21
CA ASP A 296 2.85 -0.38 -8.83
C ASP A 296 4.10 -1.01 -8.17
N LYS A 297 3.94 -1.63 -7.00
CA LYS A 297 5.03 -2.27 -6.26
C LYS A 297 5.16 -3.76 -6.61
N PRO A 298 6.35 -4.36 -6.43
CA PRO A 298 6.54 -5.79 -6.63
C PRO A 298 5.82 -6.66 -5.58
N TYR A 299 5.49 -6.08 -4.42
CA TYR A 299 4.76 -6.72 -3.33
C TYR A 299 3.65 -5.81 -2.80
N ASP A 300 2.69 -6.42 -2.09
CA ASP A 300 1.52 -5.75 -1.51
C ASP A 300 1.82 -5.34 -0.05
N VAL A 301 2.30 -6.27 0.79
CA VAL A 301 2.51 -6.06 2.23
C VAL A 301 3.90 -6.52 2.68
N GLU A 302 4.43 -5.94 3.76
CA GLU A 302 5.65 -6.43 4.43
C GLU A 302 5.31 -7.39 5.57
N SER A 303 6.22 -8.34 5.87
CA SER A 303 6.04 -9.32 6.96
C SER A 303 6.38 -8.82 8.37
N THR A 304 6.63 -7.52 8.55
CA THR A 304 7.10 -6.94 9.82
C THR A 304 5.99 -6.19 10.57
N THR A 305 6.30 -5.67 11.76
CA THR A 305 5.36 -4.95 12.63
C THR A 305 4.86 -3.62 12.07
N THR A 306 5.38 -3.17 10.93
CA THR A 306 4.94 -1.93 10.27
C THR A 306 3.61 -2.09 9.52
N SER A 307 3.15 -3.33 9.32
CA SER A 307 1.84 -3.61 8.73
C SER A 307 1.14 -4.66 9.58
N GLN A 308 1.11 -5.91 9.11
CA GLN A 308 0.63 -7.06 9.85
C GLN A 308 1.77 -8.06 10.00
N VAL A 309 1.91 -8.65 11.18
CA VAL A 309 2.97 -9.61 11.43
C VAL A 309 2.63 -10.93 10.75
N TYR A 310 3.23 -11.18 9.59
CA TYR A 310 3.06 -12.43 8.86
C TYR A 310 4.07 -13.49 9.30
N GLY A 311 3.57 -14.49 10.05
CA GLY A 311 4.38 -15.55 10.63
C GLY A 311 4.60 -16.78 9.74
N GLY A 312 4.06 -16.82 8.53
CA GLY A 312 4.11 -17.99 7.64
C GLY A 312 3.38 -19.21 8.21
N PHE A 313 3.66 -20.37 7.61
CA PHE A 313 3.01 -21.66 7.94
C PHE A 313 3.27 -22.08 9.40
N ASP A 314 4.44 -21.76 9.95
CA ASP A 314 4.83 -22.16 11.30
C ASP A 314 4.02 -21.48 12.40
N SER A 315 3.31 -20.41 12.05
CA SER A 315 2.51 -19.64 13.00
C SER A 315 1.05 -20.06 13.03
N GLU A 316 0.59 -20.88 12.09
CA GLU A 316 -0.80 -21.32 11.98
C GLU A 316 -1.27 -22.05 13.25
N LYS A 317 -2.51 -21.77 13.64
CA LYS A 317 -3.18 -22.39 14.79
C LYS A 317 -4.59 -22.81 14.39
N LYS A 318 -5.05 -23.96 14.89
CA LYS A 318 -6.32 -24.55 14.46
C LYS A 318 -7.50 -23.59 14.73
N GLU A 319 -7.48 -22.93 15.88
CA GLU A 319 -8.52 -22.03 16.35
C GLU A 319 -8.61 -20.76 15.49
N SER A 320 -7.46 -20.13 15.18
CA SER A 320 -7.42 -18.97 14.29
C SER A 320 -7.76 -19.35 12.85
N ASN A 321 -7.28 -20.51 12.36
CA ASN A 321 -7.59 -20.96 11.01
C ASN A 321 -9.09 -21.22 10.83
N LEU A 322 -9.78 -21.75 11.84
CA LEU A 322 -11.23 -21.93 11.79
C LEU A 322 -11.97 -20.58 11.72
N ALA A 323 -11.51 -19.54 12.43
CA ALA A 323 -12.08 -18.20 12.32
C ALA A 323 -11.86 -17.59 10.92
N VAL A 324 -10.72 -17.87 10.31
CA VAL A 324 -10.43 -17.52 8.91
C VAL A 324 -11.43 -18.19 7.97
N ASP A 325 -11.58 -19.50 8.08
CA ASP A 325 -12.46 -20.28 7.21
C ASP A 325 -13.94 -19.89 7.36
N GLU A 326 -14.41 -19.66 8.59
CA GLU A 326 -15.81 -19.28 8.86
C GLU A 326 -16.16 -17.84 8.44
N THR A 327 -15.16 -17.00 8.16
CA THR A 327 -15.36 -15.62 7.69
C THR A 327 -14.78 -15.40 6.29
N ARG A 328 -14.56 -16.49 5.54
CA ARG A 328 -14.02 -16.46 4.19
C ARG A 328 -14.72 -15.41 3.34
N GLY A 329 -13.95 -14.56 2.68
CA GLY A 329 -14.45 -13.50 1.80
C GLY A 329 -15.15 -12.31 2.47
N GLN A 330 -15.38 -12.34 3.79
CA GLN A 330 -16.00 -11.22 4.50
C GLN A 330 -15.00 -10.07 4.68
N VAL A 331 -15.43 -8.86 4.33
CA VAL A 331 -14.66 -7.61 4.37
C VAL A 331 -15.50 -6.48 4.95
N ILE A 332 -14.85 -5.40 5.39
CA ILE A 332 -15.49 -4.19 5.90
C ILE A 332 -15.43 -3.11 4.82
N THR A 333 -16.58 -2.52 4.52
CA THR A 333 -16.70 -1.45 3.51
C THR A 333 -17.44 -0.25 4.07
N TYR A 334 -17.10 0.93 3.56
CA TYR A 334 -17.83 2.17 3.74
C TYR A 334 -18.07 2.80 2.36
N ASP A 335 -19.31 3.18 2.05
CA ASP A 335 -19.74 3.58 0.69
C ASP A 335 -19.27 2.62 -0.41
N GLY A 336 -19.17 1.35 -0.04
CA GLY A 336 -18.70 0.23 -0.85
C GLY A 336 -17.28 0.20 -1.31
N LYS A 337 -16.44 1.07 -0.77
CA LYS A 337 -14.99 0.94 -0.83
C LYS A 337 -14.51 0.20 0.41
N LEU A 338 -13.43 -0.57 0.29
CA LEU A 338 -12.77 -1.17 1.44
C LEU A 338 -12.30 -0.04 2.38
N ILE A 339 -12.51 -0.21 3.68
CA ILE A 339 -11.92 0.70 4.66
C ILE A 339 -10.45 0.34 4.90
N VAL A 340 -9.64 1.30 5.32
CA VAL A 340 -8.33 1.01 5.90
C VAL A 340 -8.52 0.52 7.34
N ALA A 341 -8.70 -0.79 7.50
CA ALA A 341 -9.08 -1.42 8.78
C ALA A 341 -7.91 -1.50 9.78
N TYR A 342 -7.54 -0.36 10.38
CA TYR A 342 -6.57 -0.30 11.47
C TYR A 342 -7.10 -0.98 12.75
N PHE A 343 -6.20 -1.64 13.48
CA PHE A 343 -6.47 -2.26 14.77
C PHE A 343 -5.26 -2.11 15.70
N HIS A 344 -5.46 -2.23 17.01
CA HIS A 344 -4.40 -2.08 18.02
C HIS A 344 -4.71 -2.92 19.27
N SER A 345 -3.69 -3.15 20.11
CA SER A 345 -3.77 -4.12 21.22
C SER A 345 -4.70 -3.71 22.37
N SER A 346 -4.67 -2.45 22.80
CA SER A 346 -5.51 -1.95 23.89
C SER A 346 -5.70 -0.44 23.79
N SER A 347 -6.91 0.04 24.04
CA SER A 347 -7.33 1.43 23.84
C SER A 347 -7.36 2.28 25.11
N GLY A 348 -7.03 1.71 26.28
CA GLY A 348 -7.10 2.43 27.56
C GLY A 348 -8.52 2.82 28.01
N GLY A 349 -9.56 2.37 27.30
CA GLY A 349 -10.98 2.55 27.68
C GLY A 349 -11.88 3.06 26.55
N HIS A 350 -11.32 3.81 25.59
CA HIS A 350 -12.03 4.33 24.41
C HIS A 350 -11.08 4.29 23.22
N THR A 351 -11.61 4.00 22.02
CA THR A 351 -10.84 4.22 20.78
C THR A 351 -10.69 5.71 20.53
N GLU A 352 -9.66 6.09 19.76
CA GLU A 352 -9.37 7.49 19.44
C GLU A 352 -9.86 7.84 18.04
N ASP A 353 -10.27 9.10 17.82
CA ASP A 353 -10.59 9.58 16.48
C ASP A 353 -9.32 9.60 15.63
N SER A 354 -9.40 9.10 14.39
CA SER A 354 -8.24 9.06 13.46
C SER A 354 -7.59 10.44 13.26
N LYS A 355 -8.39 11.52 13.29
CA LYS A 355 -7.89 12.91 13.18
C LYS A 355 -7.00 13.32 14.35
N ASN A 356 -7.23 12.77 15.54
CA ASN A 356 -6.49 13.13 16.75
C ASN A 356 -5.12 12.43 16.79
N VAL A 357 -5.00 11.26 16.15
CA VAL A 357 -3.74 10.50 16.09
C VAL A 357 -2.94 10.86 14.85
N TRP A 358 -3.60 10.96 13.69
CA TRP A 358 -2.94 11.01 12.39
C TRP A 358 -3.39 12.18 11.51
N SER A 359 -4.20 13.10 12.03
CA SER A 359 -4.74 14.26 11.30
C SER A 359 -5.68 13.94 10.13
N ALA A 360 -5.91 12.66 9.83
CA ALA A 360 -6.86 12.17 8.85
C ALA A 360 -8.23 11.94 9.48
N ASP A 361 -9.30 12.54 8.96
CA ASP A 361 -10.65 12.39 9.53
C ASP A 361 -11.44 11.33 8.75
N LEU A 362 -11.44 10.09 9.24
CA LEU A 362 -12.20 8.97 8.65
C LEU A 362 -13.60 8.91 9.30
N PRO A 363 -14.67 8.75 8.50
CA PRO A 363 -16.07 8.76 8.96
C PRO A 363 -16.46 7.56 9.82
#